data_AF-X1K2Y5-F1
#
_entry.id   AF-X1K2Y5-F1
#
_cell.length_a   1.000
_cell.length_b   1.000
_cell.length_c   1.000
_cell.angle_alpha   90.00
_cell.angle_beta   90.00
_cell.angle_gamma   90.00
#
_symmetry.space_group_name_H-M   'P 1'
#
loop_
_entity.id
_entity.type
_entity.pdbx_description
1 polymer ?
#
loop_
_entity_poly.entity_id
_entity_poly.type
_entity_poly.pdbx_seq_one_letter_code
_entity_poly.pdbx_strand_id
1 'polypeptide(L)'
;MSIVVFIEAILLILFLLLIKRSGWIAPILFILCQIILASALTIILIGLQSKVKSKGFWRSTISYGIGMMLLVAMLFGYYAGYDIKLPINNQVLAPFSAVILLICTTISSFKLSEEKIINLSRDYLVRISIIGIIVILILSVVINVIGWKKPKFLSGDGYPVRVMTYNLHQGFDTKGYLGMEAFAKVIEESDADIIALQEVSRGWYINGSLDMLTWLSQRLNIPYIYGPVGDPLFGNVILSKYPVLEYNINYY
;
A
#
# COMPACT_ATOMS: atom_id res chain seq x y z
N MET A 1 21.01 -9.55 20.38
CA MET A 1 20.49 -9.03 19.08
C MET A 1 19.75 -10.08 18.23
N SER A 2 20.31 -11.28 18.01
CA SER A 2 19.70 -12.29 17.11
C SER A 2 18.30 -12.79 17.52
N ILE A 3 18.01 -12.88 18.83
CA ILE A 3 16.69 -13.26 19.35
C ILE A 3 15.63 -12.18 19.05
N VAL A 4 15.99 -10.90 19.19
CA VAL A 4 15.08 -9.77 18.91
C VAL A 4 14.71 -9.74 17.43
N VAL A 5 15.71 -9.91 16.54
CA VAL A 5 15.48 -10.00 15.08
C VAL A 5 14.56 -11.17 14.73
N PHE A 6 14.72 -12.31 15.40
CA PHE A 6 13.87 -13.47 15.18
C PHE A 6 12.42 -13.21 15.64
N ILE A 7 12.23 -12.57 16.80
CA ILE A 7 10.91 -12.17 17.30
C ILE A 7 10.24 -11.17 16.35
N GLU A 8 10.96 -10.11 15.94
CA GLU A 8 10.46 -9.10 15.00
C GLU A 8 9.96 -9.74 13.70
N ALA A 9 10.71 -10.69 13.15
CA ALA A 9 10.32 -11.38 11.94
C ALA A 9 9.09 -12.28 12.10
N ILE A 10 8.97 -13.01 13.22
CA ILE A 10 7.75 -13.78 13.53
C ILE A 10 6.56 -12.83 13.65
N LEU A 11 6.73 -11.71 14.34
CA LEU A 11 5.70 -10.69 14.47
C LEU A 11 5.29 -10.12 13.11
N LEU A 12 6.24 -9.84 12.21
CA LEU A 12 5.93 -9.36 10.86
C LEU A 12 5.06 -10.35 10.08
N ILE A 13 5.42 -11.64 10.09
CA ILE A 13 4.64 -12.69 9.42
C ILE A 13 3.24 -12.79 10.04
N LEU A 14 3.14 -12.82 11.38
CA LEU A 14 1.87 -12.90 12.09
C LEU A 14 0.98 -11.68 11.81
N PHE A 15 1.54 -10.48 11.85
CA PHE A 15 0.81 -9.24 11.60
C PHE A 15 0.31 -9.17 10.15
N LEU A 16 1.10 -9.60 9.16
CA LEU A 16 0.66 -9.67 7.76
C LEU A 16 -0.49 -10.68 7.56
N LEU A 17 -0.54 -11.76 8.35
CA LEU A 17 -1.67 -12.69 8.32
C LEU A 17 -2.92 -12.09 8.99
N LEU A 18 -2.73 -11.31 10.05
CA LEU A 18 -3.82 -10.72 10.85
C LEU A 18 -4.38 -9.41 10.26
N ILE A 19 -3.60 -8.66 9.48
CA ILE A 19 -4.01 -7.37 8.88
C ILE A 19 -5.22 -7.50 7.95
N LYS A 20 -5.49 -8.71 7.48
CA LYS A 20 -6.68 -9.05 6.69
C LYS A 20 -7.99 -8.88 7.47
N ARG A 21 -7.94 -8.74 8.80
CA ARG A 21 -9.12 -8.46 9.63
C ARG A 21 -9.48 -6.98 9.55
N SER A 22 -10.73 -6.67 9.21
CA SER A 22 -11.24 -5.30 9.09
C SER A 22 -11.27 -4.54 10.42
N GLY A 23 -11.32 -3.21 10.34
CA GLY A 23 -11.50 -2.30 11.49
C GLY A 23 -10.20 -1.69 12.01
N TRP A 24 -10.25 -1.10 13.21
CA TRP A 24 -9.14 -0.33 13.81
C TRP A 24 -7.87 -1.14 14.08
N ILE A 25 -7.97 -2.48 14.08
CA ILE A 25 -6.82 -3.36 14.25
C ILE A 25 -5.89 -3.31 13.03
N ALA A 26 -6.43 -3.23 11.80
CA ALA A 26 -5.63 -3.28 10.59
C ALA A 26 -4.64 -2.10 10.48
N PRO A 27 -5.05 -0.83 10.71
CA PRO A 27 -4.12 0.30 10.72
C PRO A 27 -3.02 0.18 11.78
N ILE A 28 -3.35 -0.32 12.98
CA ILE A 28 -2.37 -0.52 14.05
C ILE A 28 -1.33 -1.57 13.64
N LEU A 29 -1.79 -2.73 13.16
CA LEU A 29 -0.91 -3.78 12.65
C LEU A 29 -0.05 -3.31 11.47
N PHE A 30 -0.61 -2.47 10.59
CA PHE A 30 0.14 -1.87 9.50
C PHE A 30 1.30 -1.01 10.00
N ILE A 31 1.04 -0.11 10.96
CA ILE A 31 2.07 0.74 11.57
C ILE A 31 3.15 -0.12 12.24
N LEU A 32 2.76 -1.16 12.98
CA LEU A 32 3.72 -2.07 13.61
C LEU A 32 4.57 -2.82 12.57
N CYS A 33 3.97 -3.26 11.45
CA CYS A 33 4.72 -3.85 10.33
C CYS A 33 5.73 -2.86 9.75
N GLN A 34 5.35 -1.58 9.56
CA GLN A 34 6.26 -0.56 9.04
C GLN A 34 7.45 -0.31 9.97
N ILE A 35 7.22 -0.31 11.30
CA ILE A 35 8.30 -0.18 12.29
C ILE A 35 9.28 -1.36 12.19
N ILE A 36 8.75 -2.60 12.13
CA ILE A 36 9.57 -3.81 11.98
C ILE A 36 10.33 -3.82 10.64
N LEU A 37 9.69 -3.41 9.55
CA LEU A 37 10.34 -3.30 8.24
C LEU A 37 11.50 -2.29 8.28
N ALA A 38 11.29 -1.15 8.93
CA ALA A 38 12.32 -0.13 9.08
C ALA A 38 13.50 -0.61 9.94
N SER A 39 13.25 -1.33 11.05
CA SER A 39 14.32 -1.92 11.87
C SER A 39 15.11 -2.96 11.07
N ALA A 40 14.42 -3.86 10.37
CA ALA A 40 15.03 -4.90 9.55
C ALA A 40 15.91 -4.32 8.43
N LEU A 41 15.39 -3.34 7.69
CA LEU A 41 16.15 -2.63 6.66
C LEU A 41 17.39 -1.95 7.23
N THR A 42 17.27 -1.30 8.39
CA THR A 42 18.39 -0.65 9.07
C THR A 42 19.48 -1.66 9.42
N ILE A 43 19.11 -2.79 10.02
CA ILE A 43 20.04 -3.88 10.38
C ILE A 43 20.74 -4.44 9.13
N ILE A 44 20.00 -4.66 8.05
CA ILE A 44 20.56 -5.13 6.77
C ILE A 44 21.59 -4.13 6.23
N LEU A 45 21.23 -2.85 6.14
CA LEU A 45 22.11 -1.82 5.58
C LEU A 45 23.39 -1.63 6.39
N ILE A 46 23.30 -1.60 7.72
CA ILE A 46 24.51 -1.49 8.58
C ILE A 46 25.36 -2.76 8.49
N GLY A 47 24.72 -3.94 8.45
CA GLY A 47 25.41 -5.23 8.27
C GLY A 47 26.14 -5.34 6.92
N LEU A 48 25.62 -4.73 5.86
CA LEU A 48 26.28 -4.62 4.57
C LEU A 48 27.49 -3.66 4.61
N GLN A 49 27.37 -2.56 5.35
CA GLN A 49 28.45 -1.57 5.48
C GLN A 49 29.65 -2.07 6.31
N SER A 50 29.48 -3.10 7.16
CA SER A 50 30.55 -3.55 8.08
C SER A 50 31.75 -4.24 7.42
N LYS A 51 31.69 -4.58 6.11
CA LYS A 51 32.78 -5.29 5.40
C LYS A 51 33.10 -4.76 4.00
N VAL A 52 32.92 -3.47 3.72
CA VAL A 52 33.32 -2.92 2.40
C VAL A 52 34.85 -2.77 2.35
N LYS A 53 35.54 -3.77 1.79
CA LYS A 53 36.99 -3.73 1.51
C LYS A 53 37.34 -3.57 0.02
N SER A 54 36.39 -3.79 -0.89
CA SER A 54 36.65 -3.75 -2.33
C SER A 54 36.45 -2.35 -2.90
N LYS A 55 37.39 -1.87 -3.71
CA LYS A 55 37.20 -0.68 -4.56
C LYS A 55 36.33 -1.07 -5.77
N GLY A 56 35.21 -0.37 -5.98
CA GLY A 56 34.34 -0.55 -7.15
C GLY A 56 32.87 -0.87 -6.82
N PHE A 57 31.95 -0.45 -7.69
CA PHE A 57 30.49 -0.56 -7.49
C PHE A 57 29.84 -1.78 -8.14
N TRP A 58 30.54 -2.50 -9.02
CA TRP A 58 29.93 -3.55 -9.87
C TRP A 58 29.20 -4.64 -9.09
N ARG A 59 29.71 -5.07 -7.93
CA ARG A 59 29.04 -6.07 -7.09
C ARG A 59 27.71 -5.57 -6.56
N SER A 60 27.67 -4.31 -6.11
CA SER A 60 26.45 -3.66 -5.65
C SER A 60 25.48 -3.45 -6.81
N THR A 61 25.98 -3.08 -7.99
CA THR A 61 25.18 -2.95 -9.21
C THR A 61 24.52 -4.27 -9.61
N ILE A 62 25.27 -5.38 -9.61
CA ILE A 62 24.72 -6.71 -9.93
C ILE A 62 23.71 -7.15 -8.87
N SER A 63 24.03 -7.03 -7.59
CA SER A 63 23.11 -7.40 -6.51
C SER A 63 21.83 -6.57 -6.54
N TYR A 64 21.94 -5.26 -6.82
CA TYR A 64 20.78 -4.39 -7.00
C TYR A 64 19.94 -4.83 -8.20
N GLY A 65 20.58 -5.13 -9.34
CA GLY A 65 19.89 -5.64 -10.53
C GLY A 65 19.13 -6.93 -10.26
N ILE A 66 19.75 -7.90 -9.57
CA ILE A 66 19.09 -9.14 -9.15
C ILE A 66 17.91 -8.86 -8.21
N GLY A 67 18.09 -7.95 -7.25
CA GLY A 67 17.04 -7.53 -6.33
C GLY A 67 15.84 -6.89 -7.04
N MET A 68 16.10 -6.04 -8.05
CA MET A 68 15.04 -5.44 -8.87
C MET A 68 14.33 -6.48 -9.73
N MET A 69 15.04 -7.46 -10.28
CA MET A 69 14.41 -8.57 -11.01
C MET A 69 13.54 -9.44 -10.09
N LEU A 70 13.99 -9.71 -8.86
CA LEU A 70 13.18 -10.41 -7.87
C LEU A 70 11.94 -9.61 -7.48
N LEU A 71 12.06 -8.29 -7.29
CA LEU A 71 10.93 -7.40 -7.03
C LEU A 71 9.91 -7.47 -8.17
N VAL A 72 10.36 -7.32 -9.42
CA VAL A 72 9.49 -7.41 -10.60
C VAL A 72 8.82 -8.78 -10.68
N ALA A 73 9.55 -9.87 -10.45
CA ALA A 73 9.00 -11.22 -10.47
C ALA A 73 7.94 -11.44 -9.37
N MET A 74 8.17 -10.92 -8.16
CA MET A 74 7.21 -10.99 -7.06
C MET A 74 5.97 -10.14 -7.33
N LEU A 75 6.12 -8.92 -7.85
CA LEU A 75 5.01 -8.05 -8.24
C LEU A 75 4.20 -8.68 -9.37
N PHE A 76 4.87 -9.18 -10.41
CA PHE A 76 4.23 -9.88 -11.51
C PHE A 76 3.47 -11.11 -10.99
N GLY A 77 4.08 -11.95 -10.17
CA GLY A 77 3.42 -13.11 -9.58
C GLY A 77 2.19 -12.74 -8.75
N TYR A 78 2.22 -11.61 -8.04
CA TYR A 78 1.08 -11.12 -7.24
C TYR A 78 -0.07 -10.63 -8.13
N TYR A 79 0.24 -9.79 -9.12
CA TYR A 79 -0.80 -9.17 -9.95
C TYR A 79 -1.30 -10.07 -11.08
N ALA A 80 -0.44 -10.91 -11.67
CA ALA A 80 -0.85 -11.87 -12.69
C ALA A 80 -1.85 -12.91 -12.16
N GLY A 81 -1.88 -13.15 -10.85
CA GLY A 81 -2.85 -14.05 -10.20
C GLY A 81 -4.31 -13.57 -10.29
N TYR A 82 -4.56 -12.29 -10.62
CA TYR A 82 -5.91 -11.77 -10.83
C TYR A 82 -6.45 -12.09 -12.23
N ASP A 83 -5.56 -12.20 -13.22
CA ASP A 83 -5.93 -12.47 -14.62
C ASP A 83 -5.73 -13.94 -15.01
N ILE A 84 -4.76 -14.61 -14.40
CA ILE A 84 -4.34 -15.97 -14.72
C ILE A 84 -4.40 -16.83 -13.47
N LYS A 85 -4.92 -18.06 -13.61
CA LYS A 85 -4.90 -19.06 -12.54
C LYS A 85 -3.48 -19.55 -12.29
N LEU A 86 -2.77 -18.90 -11.38
CA LEU A 86 -1.46 -19.34 -10.92
C LEU A 86 -1.59 -20.48 -9.88
N PRO A 87 -0.60 -21.40 -9.80
CA PRO A 87 -0.58 -22.45 -8.79
C PRO A 87 -0.35 -21.92 -7.37
N ILE A 88 0.11 -20.67 -7.23
CA ILE A 88 0.40 -20.01 -5.96
C ILE A 88 -0.64 -18.91 -5.76
N ASN A 89 -1.31 -18.92 -4.61
CA ASN A 89 -2.24 -17.87 -4.22
C ASN A 89 -1.47 -16.59 -3.82
N ASN A 90 -1.96 -15.42 -4.25
CA ASN A 90 -1.44 -14.09 -3.91
C ASN A 90 -1.25 -13.89 -2.40
N GLN A 91 -2.05 -14.58 -1.59
CA GLN A 91 -1.96 -14.57 -0.13
C GLN A 91 -0.64 -15.12 0.44
N VAL A 92 0.10 -15.91 -0.33
CA VAL A 92 1.37 -16.54 0.10
C VAL A 92 2.57 -15.65 -0.21
N LEU A 93 2.49 -14.81 -1.24
CA LEU A 93 3.61 -14.01 -1.72
C LEU A 93 4.08 -12.98 -0.69
N ALA A 94 3.17 -12.31 0.02
CA ALA A 94 3.53 -11.34 1.06
C ALA A 94 4.27 -12.01 2.25
N PRO A 95 3.76 -13.09 2.89
CA PRO A 95 4.52 -13.87 3.87
C PRO A 95 5.85 -14.39 3.36
N PHE A 96 5.91 -14.87 2.11
CA PHE A 96 7.16 -15.35 1.50
C PHE A 96 8.22 -14.24 1.41
N SER A 97 7.82 -13.02 1.02
CA SER A 97 8.71 -11.86 1.01
C SER A 97 9.21 -11.49 2.42
N ALA A 98 8.37 -11.64 3.44
CA ALA A 98 8.75 -11.44 4.84
C ALA A 98 9.77 -12.49 5.31
N VAL A 99 9.66 -13.74 4.84
CA VAL A 99 10.66 -14.79 5.12
C VAL A 99 12.01 -14.47 4.50
N ILE A 100 12.04 -13.97 3.25
CA ILE A 100 13.30 -13.51 2.62
C ILE A 100 13.92 -12.39 3.44
N LEU A 101 13.12 -11.41 3.85
CA LEU A 101 13.59 -10.30 4.67
C LEU A 101 14.13 -10.78 6.03
N LEU A 102 13.46 -11.74 6.67
CA LEU A 102 13.92 -12.39 7.90
C LEU A 102 15.31 -12.99 7.72
N ILE A 103 15.51 -13.82 6.68
CA ILE A 103 16.80 -14.46 6.41
C ILE A 103 17.90 -13.40 6.23
N CYS A 104 17.65 -12.38 5.42
CA CYS A 104 18.59 -11.28 5.19
C CYS A 104 18.94 -10.52 6.48
N THR A 105 17.93 -10.24 7.31
CA THR A 105 18.10 -9.51 8.58
C THR A 105 18.87 -10.35 9.59
N THR A 106 18.56 -11.64 9.73
CA THR A 106 19.27 -12.57 10.61
C THR A 106 20.73 -12.71 10.21
N ILE A 107 21.04 -12.93 8.93
CA ILE A 107 22.42 -13.02 8.43
C ILE A 107 23.19 -11.71 8.70
N SER A 108 22.53 -10.57 8.54
CA SER A 108 23.14 -9.25 8.78
C SER A 108 23.35 -8.98 10.27
N SER A 109 22.44 -9.45 11.14
CA SER A 109 22.52 -9.31 12.59
C SER A 109 23.78 -9.93 13.19
N PHE A 110 24.26 -11.05 12.64
CA PHE A 110 25.51 -11.70 13.07
C PHE A 110 26.77 -10.91 12.70
N LYS A 111 26.66 -9.91 11.81
CA LYS A 111 27.80 -9.09 11.35
C LYS A 111 27.89 -7.75 12.09
N LEU A 112 27.00 -7.50 13.04
CA LEU A 112 26.91 -6.26 13.80
C LEU A 112 27.59 -6.41 15.15
N SER A 113 28.51 -5.49 15.48
CA SER A 113 28.92 -5.26 16.87
C SER A 113 27.99 -4.23 17.50
N GLU A 114 27.59 -4.44 18.77
CA GLU A 114 26.69 -3.52 19.50
C GLU A 114 27.22 -2.08 19.54
N GLU A 115 28.54 -1.92 19.61
CA GLU A 115 29.25 -0.64 19.61
C GLU A 115 29.00 0.20 18.34
N LYS A 116 28.82 -0.46 17.18
CA LYS A 116 28.65 0.24 15.90
C LYS A 116 27.25 0.86 15.74
N ILE A 117 26.21 0.24 16.32
CA ILE A 117 24.84 0.76 16.30
C ILE A 117 24.72 2.01 17.19
N ILE A 118 25.32 1.96 18.38
CA ILE A 118 25.30 3.07 19.35
C ILE A 118 26.02 4.31 18.80
N ASN A 119 27.10 4.12 18.05
CA ASN A 119 27.83 5.24 17.45
C ASN A 119 27.07 5.86 16.26
N LEU A 120 26.34 5.06 15.46
CA LEU A 120 25.56 5.58 14.34
C LEU A 120 24.35 6.42 14.80
N SER A 121 23.68 6.02 15.89
CA SER A 121 22.55 6.77 16.46
C SER A 121 22.97 8.09 17.12
N ARG A 122 24.27 8.25 17.43
CA ARG A 122 24.85 9.48 17.96
C ARG A 122 25.27 10.48 16.87
N ASP A 123 25.28 10.09 15.60
CA ASP A 123 25.57 11.02 14.50
C ASP A 123 24.48 12.09 14.40
N TYR A 124 24.88 13.36 14.34
CA TYR A 124 23.97 14.51 14.27
C TYR A 124 23.22 14.57 12.94
N LEU A 125 23.86 14.23 11.82
CA LEU A 125 23.24 14.26 10.49
C LEU A 125 22.18 13.17 10.34
N VAL A 126 22.44 12.00 10.91
CA VAL A 126 21.47 10.89 10.94
C VAL A 126 20.23 11.30 11.74
N ARG A 127 20.43 11.93 12.91
CA ARG A 127 19.30 12.42 13.74
C ARG A 127 18.47 13.49 13.04
N ILE A 128 19.11 14.46 12.39
CA ILE A 128 18.39 15.46 11.59
C ILE A 128 17.59 14.80 10.47
N SER A 129 18.19 13.84 9.76
CA SER A 129 17.53 13.15 8.65
C SER A 129 16.30 12.37 9.11
N ILE A 130 16.41 11.65 10.24
CA ILE A 130 15.29 10.93 10.85
C ILE A 130 14.18 11.89 11.25
N ILE A 131 14.52 12.99 11.93
CA ILE A 131 13.53 14.00 12.34
C ILE A 131 12.85 14.61 11.11
N GLY A 132 13.61 14.95 10.07
CA GLY A 132 13.08 15.48 8.81
C GLY A 132 12.09 14.52 8.15
N ILE A 133 12.43 13.23 8.05
CA ILE A 133 11.53 12.21 7.51
C ILE A 133 10.25 12.09 8.36
N ILE A 134 10.38 12.03 9.69
CA ILE A 134 9.22 11.95 10.60
C ILE A 134 8.33 13.17 10.41
N VAL A 135 8.90 14.37 10.33
CA VAL A 135 8.15 15.61 10.10
C VAL A 135 7.42 15.56 8.76
N ILE A 136 8.07 15.13 7.68
CA ILE A 136 7.43 14.99 6.36
C ILE A 136 6.28 13.99 6.41
N LEU A 137 6.47 12.83 7.05
CA LEU A 137 5.43 11.81 7.18
C LEU A 137 4.24 12.33 8.00
N ILE A 138 4.48 12.97 9.14
CA ILE A 138 3.42 13.57 9.97
C ILE A 138 2.70 14.67 9.19
N LEU A 139 3.44 15.57 8.54
CA LEU A 139 2.83 16.62 7.72
C LEU A 139 1.97 16.05 6.60
N SER A 140 2.42 14.97 5.94
CA SER A 140 1.62 14.32 4.90
C SER A 140 0.28 13.80 5.45
N VAL A 141 0.27 13.19 6.63
CA VAL A 141 -0.95 12.73 7.30
C VAL A 141 -1.82 13.91 7.70
N VAL A 142 -1.25 14.93 8.34
CA VAL A 142 -1.97 16.13 8.79
C VAL A 142 -2.62 16.86 7.61
N ILE A 143 -1.90 17.04 6.50
CA ILE A 143 -2.43 17.65 5.27
C ILE A 143 -3.62 16.84 4.74
N ASN A 144 -3.52 15.51 4.69
CA ASN A 144 -4.62 14.66 4.22
C ASN A 144 -5.83 14.70 5.17
N VAL A 145 -5.61 14.74 6.49
CA VAL A 145 -6.70 14.81 7.49
C VAL A 145 -7.40 16.16 7.44
N ILE A 146 -6.65 17.26 7.38
CA ILE A 146 -7.23 18.62 7.31
C ILE A 146 -7.93 18.85 5.96
N GLY A 147 -7.37 18.31 4.88
CA GLY A 147 -7.93 18.44 3.53
C GLY A 147 -9.20 17.60 3.31
N TRP A 148 -9.47 16.63 4.19
CA TRP A 148 -10.61 15.74 4.06
C TRP A 148 -11.93 16.48 4.27
N LYS A 149 -12.85 16.34 3.31
CA LYS A 149 -14.22 16.85 3.40
C LYS A 149 -15.19 15.67 3.42
N LYS A 150 -16.09 15.64 4.39
CA LYS A 150 -17.16 14.62 4.40
C LYS A 150 -18.07 14.88 3.17
N PRO A 151 -18.18 13.92 2.23
CA PRO A 151 -19.05 14.08 1.07
C PRO A 151 -20.50 14.32 1.48
N LYS A 152 -21.25 15.08 0.69
CA LYS A 152 -22.61 15.51 1.03
C LYS A 152 -23.65 14.73 0.22
N PHE A 153 -24.74 14.37 0.89
CA PHE A 153 -25.92 13.86 0.21
C PHE A 153 -26.73 15.01 -0.37
N LEU A 154 -27.40 14.77 -1.50
CA LEU A 154 -28.48 15.61 -1.99
C LEU A 154 -29.72 15.44 -1.10
N SER A 155 -30.46 16.54 -0.95
CA SER A 155 -31.80 16.58 -0.36
C SER A 155 -32.85 16.59 -1.48
N GLY A 156 -33.82 15.69 -1.43
CA GLY A 156 -34.92 15.61 -2.39
C GLY A 156 -35.58 14.23 -2.41
N ASP A 157 -36.67 14.14 -3.16
CA ASP A 157 -37.48 12.95 -3.44
C ASP A 157 -36.85 12.01 -4.47
N GLY A 158 -35.81 12.46 -5.17
CA GLY A 158 -34.88 11.59 -5.89
C GLY A 158 -35.35 11.10 -7.25
N TYR A 159 -36.29 11.78 -7.91
CA TYR A 159 -36.76 11.41 -9.24
C TYR A 159 -36.72 12.58 -10.24
N PRO A 160 -36.46 12.31 -11.53
CA PRO A 160 -36.00 11.03 -12.10
C PRO A 160 -34.55 10.69 -11.66
N VAL A 161 -34.24 9.39 -11.51
CA VAL A 161 -32.89 8.93 -11.16
C VAL A 161 -32.07 8.68 -12.42
N ARG A 162 -30.85 9.23 -12.49
CA ARG A 162 -29.86 8.86 -13.50
C ARG A 162 -28.86 7.87 -12.92
N VAL A 163 -28.64 6.77 -13.64
CA VAL A 163 -27.70 5.71 -13.22
C VAL A 163 -26.60 5.53 -14.26
N MET A 164 -25.37 5.40 -13.80
CA MET A 164 -24.19 5.11 -14.63
C MET A 164 -23.51 3.83 -14.14
N THR A 165 -22.97 3.04 -15.06
CA THR A 165 -21.94 2.04 -14.76
C THR A 165 -20.67 2.38 -15.53
N TYR A 166 -19.51 2.29 -14.87
CA TYR A 166 -18.24 2.62 -15.50
C TYR A 166 -17.08 1.79 -14.95
N ASN A 167 -16.44 1.02 -15.83
CA ASN A 167 -15.19 0.33 -15.49
C ASN A 167 -14.02 1.31 -15.64
N LEU A 168 -13.25 1.48 -14.56
CA LEU A 168 -12.14 2.42 -14.52
C LEU A 168 -10.79 1.83 -14.93
N HIS A 169 -10.76 0.55 -15.31
CA HIS A 169 -9.59 -0.16 -15.82
C HIS A 169 -8.34 0.08 -14.95
N GLN A 170 -8.52 -0.09 -13.64
CA GLN A 170 -7.47 0.08 -12.62
C GLN A 170 -6.82 1.47 -12.61
N GLY A 171 -7.47 2.48 -13.19
CA GLY A 171 -6.96 3.85 -13.29
C GLY A 171 -6.24 4.17 -14.59
N PHE A 172 -6.17 3.23 -15.54
CA PHE A 172 -5.49 3.40 -16.82
C PHE A 172 -6.46 3.73 -17.95
N ASP A 173 -6.11 4.74 -18.75
CA ASP A 173 -6.78 5.00 -20.01
C ASP A 173 -6.46 3.93 -21.08
N THR A 174 -7.04 4.07 -22.27
CA THR A 174 -6.85 3.13 -23.39
C THR A 174 -5.42 3.13 -23.96
N LYS A 175 -4.57 4.08 -23.54
CA LYS A 175 -3.16 4.18 -23.91
C LYS A 175 -2.22 3.74 -22.77
N GLY A 176 -2.77 3.34 -21.61
CA GLY A 176 -2.01 2.91 -20.44
C GLY A 176 -1.50 4.06 -19.56
N TYR A 177 -2.04 5.27 -19.69
CA TYR A 177 -1.71 6.38 -18.80
C TYR A 177 -2.69 6.48 -17.64
N LEU A 178 -2.20 6.90 -16.47
CA LEU A 178 -3.05 7.18 -15.32
C LEU A 178 -3.88 8.45 -15.59
N GLY A 179 -5.21 8.33 -15.43
CA GLY A 179 -6.17 9.33 -15.94
C GLY A 179 -7.30 9.73 -15.00
N MET A 180 -7.05 9.80 -13.68
CA MET A 180 -8.10 10.00 -12.67
C MET A 180 -9.01 11.22 -12.88
N GLU A 181 -8.45 12.36 -13.25
CA GLU A 181 -9.25 13.55 -13.54
C GLU A 181 -10.13 13.38 -14.79
N ALA A 182 -9.67 12.61 -15.79
CA ALA A 182 -10.50 12.31 -16.95
C ALA A 182 -11.69 11.42 -16.55
N PHE A 183 -11.49 10.42 -15.69
CA PHE A 183 -12.58 9.61 -15.16
C PHE A 183 -13.58 10.43 -14.34
N ALA A 184 -13.09 11.32 -13.47
CA ALA A 184 -13.96 12.21 -12.70
C ALA A 184 -14.80 13.12 -13.59
N LYS A 185 -14.22 13.71 -14.64
CA LYS A 185 -14.95 14.55 -15.59
C LYS A 185 -16.04 13.80 -16.34
N VAL A 186 -15.75 12.58 -16.80
CA VAL A 186 -16.78 11.75 -17.46
C VAL A 186 -17.95 11.47 -16.52
N ILE A 187 -17.67 11.19 -15.24
CA ILE A 187 -18.72 10.98 -14.23
C ILE A 187 -19.50 12.27 -13.97
N GLU A 188 -18.81 13.40 -13.83
CA GLU A 188 -19.40 14.73 -13.58
C GLU A 188 -20.31 15.17 -14.75
N GLU A 189 -19.84 15.03 -16.00
CA GLU A 189 -20.57 15.36 -17.23
C GLU A 189 -21.76 14.43 -17.47
N SER A 190 -21.71 13.18 -16.98
CA SER A 190 -22.83 12.24 -17.08
C SER A 190 -24.05 12.66 -16.27
N ASP A 191 -23.88 13.56 -15.30
CA ASP A 191 -24.88 13.99 -14.34
C ASP A 191 -25.63 12.81 -13.67
N ALA A 192 -24.94 11.68 -13.49
CA ALA A 192 -25.51 10.51 -12.84
C ALA A 192 -25.65 10.72 -11.34
N ASP A 193 -26.73 10.20 -10.74
CA ASP A 193 -27.00 10.29 -9.31
C ASP A 193 -26.49 9.06 -8.55
N ILE A 194 -26.49 7.91 -9.22
CA ILE A 194 -25.95 6.65 -8.72
C ILE A 194 -24.96 6.11 -9.75
N ILE A 195 -23.73 5.83 -9.32
CA ILE A 195 -22.64 5.39 -10.19
C ILE A 195 -22.06 4.10 -9.66
N ALA A 196 -22.16 3.02 -10.45
CA ALA A 196 -21.49 1.75 -10.19
C ALA A 196 -20.14 1.72 -10.91
N LEU A 197 -19.05 1.65 -10.14
CA LEU A 197 -17.69 1.61 -10.67
C LEU A 197 -17.08 0.21 -10.50
N GLN A 198 -16.36 -0.24 -11.52
CA GLN A 198 -15.60 -1.49 -11.51
C GLN A 198 -14.10 -1.23 -11.58
N GLU A 199 -13.33 -2.23 -11.14
CA GLU A 199 -11.87 -2.23 -11.15
C GLU A 199 -11.25 -1.05 -10.38
N VAL A 200 -11.84 -0.72 -9.24
CA VAL A 200 -11.36 0.36 -8.38
C VAL A 200 -10.26 -0.17 -7.47
N SER A 201 -9.04 0.37 -7.67
CA SER A 201 -7.88 0.09 -6.82
C SER A 201 -7.78 1.05 -5.64
N ARG A 202 -7.38 0.52 -4.49
CA ARG A 202 -7.14 1.25 -3.24
C ARG A 202 -5.70 1.09 -2.78
N GLY A 203 -4.77 1.47 -3.66
CA GLY A 203 -3.34 1.46 -3.35
C GLY A 203 -2.53 0.31 -3.95
N TRP A 204 -3.00 -0.29 -5.06
CA TRP A 204 -2.16 -1.23 -5.80
C TRP A 204 -0.86 -0.58 -6.28
N TYR A 205 0.24 -1.32 -6.17
CA TYR A 205 1.57 -0.81 -6.50
C TYR A 205 1.72 -0.48 -7.99
N ILE A 206 1.05 -1.24 -8.85
CA ILE A 206 1.17 -1.13 -10.31
C ILE A 206 0.49 0.10 -10.91
N ASN A 207 -0.46 0.74 -10.20
CA ASN A 207 -1.14 1.95 -10.65
C ASN A 207 -0.79 3.18 -9.81
N GLY A 208 0.45 3.23 -9.32
CA GLY A 208 0.97 4.38 -8.57
C GLY A 208 0.55 4.43 -7.11
N SER A 209 0.00 3.34 -6.56
CA SER A 209 -0.45 3.24 -5.16
C SER A 209 -1.52 4.26 -4.77
N LEU A 210 -2.32 4.73 -5.73
CA LEU A 210 -3.40 5.67 -5.47
C LEU A 210 -4.63 4.98 -4.84
N ASP A 211 -5.24 5.61 -3.83
CA ASP A 211 -6.60 5.26 -3.40
C ASP A 211 -7.63 5.92 -4.33
N MET A 212 -7.98 5.24 -5.42
CA MET A 212 -8.87 5.78 -6.46
C MET A 212 -10.25 6.12 -5.89
N LEU A 213 -10.76 5.28 -4.99
CA LEU A 213 -12.07 5.44 -4.37
C LEU A 213 -12.14 6.74 -3.56
N THR A 214 -11.21 6.88 -2.63
CA THR A 214 -11.15 8.06 -1.77
C THR A 214 -10.95 9.32 -2.60
N TRP A 215 -10.07 9.26 -3.60
CA TRP A 215 -9.79 10.38 -4.48
C TRP A 215 -11.05 10.81 -5.26
N LEU A 216 -11.77 9.87 -5.89
CA LEU A 216 -12.99 10.16 -6.64
C LEU A 216 -14.10 10.72 -5.75
N SER A 217 -14.30 10.12 -4.58
CA SER A 217 -15.31 10.57 -3.63
C SER A 217 -15.06 12.00 -3.15
N GLN A 218 -13.79 12.35 -2.86
CA GLN A 218 -13.41 13.72 -2.48
C GLN A 218 -13.56 14.70 -3.66
N ARG A 219 -13.10 14.31 -4.87
CA ARG A 219 -13.14 15.17 -6.07
C ARG A 219 -14.56 15.46 -6.56
N LEU A 220 -15.44 14.46 -6.50
CA LEU A 220 -16.84 14.59 -6.91
C LEU A 220 -17.75 15.03 -5.76
N ASN A 221 -17.26 15.00 -4.51
CA ASN A 221 -18.05 15.24 -3.30
C ASN A 221 -19.26 14.28 -3.17
N ILE A 222 -19.10 13.02 -3.62
CA ILE A 222 -20.14 11.99 -3.59
C ILE A 222 -19.76 10.87 -2.60
N PRO A 223 -20.62 10.54 -1.62
CA PRO A 223 -20.45 9.39 -0.72
C PRO A 223 -20.35 8.05 -1.46
N TYR A 224 -19.74 7.04 -0.83
CA TYR A 224 -19.47 5.75 -1.46
C TYR A 224 -19.81 4.55 -0.58
N ILE A 225 -20.01 3.41 -1.25
CA ILE A 225 -19.97 2.06 -0.70
C ILE A 225 -18.92 1.28 -1.48
N TYR A 226 -18.11 0.51 -0.77
CA TYR A 226 -17.03 -0.28 -1.37
C TYR A 226 -17.26 -1.77 -1.12
N GLY A 227 -17.24 -2.55 -2.19
CA GLY A 227 -17.31 -4.00 -2.17
C GLY A 227 -15.99 -4.61 -2.69
N PRO A 228 -15.12 -5.14 -1.82
CA PRO A 228 -13.87 -5.78 -2.25
C PRO A 228 -14.13 -7.05 -3.08
N VAL A 229 -13.27 -7.31 -4.06
CA VAL A 229 -13.32 -8.47 -4.96
C VAL A 229 -11.92 -9.08 -5.05
N GLY A 230 -11.78 -10.34 -4.62
CA GLY A 230 -10.50 -11.05 -4.58
C GLY A 230 -9.57 -10.62 -3.44
N ASP A 231 -9.37 -9.31 -3.23
CA ASP A 231 -8.60 -8.77 -2.11
C ASP A 231 -9.21 -7.49 -1.51
N PRO A 232 -8.79 -7.08 -0.30
CA PRO A 232 -9.38 -5.91 0.39
C PRO A 232 -9.18 -4.57 -0.32
N LEU A 233 -8.20 -4.44 -1.22
CA LEU A 233 -7.78 -3.20 -1.86
C LEU A 233 -8.19 -3.12 -3.35
N PHE A 234 -8.91 -4.11 -3.86
CA PHE A 234 -9.48 -4.06 -5.21
C PHE A 234 -10.96 -4.42 -5.18
N GLY A 235 -11.78 -3.74 -5.96
CA GLY A 235 -13.18 -4.13 -6.05
C GLY A 235 -14.08 -3.14 -6.78
N ASN A 236 -15.35 -3.25 -6.45
CA ASN A 236 -16.42 -2.44 -7.02
C ASN A 236 -16.85 -1.36 -6.04
N VAL A 237 -17.35 -0.26 -6.57
CA VAL A 237 -17.82 0.88 -5.78
C VAL A 237 -19.21 1.28 -6.25
N ILE A 238 -20.05 1.70 -5.31
CA ILE A 238 -21.25 2.47 -5.61
C ILE A 238 -21.04 3.87 -5.05
N LEU A 239 -21.05 4.88 -5.91
CA LEU A 239 -21.18 6.28 -5.51
C LEU A 239 -22.66 6.66 -5.56
N SER A 240 -23.17 7.29 -4.51
CA SER A 240 -24.57 7.72 -4.44
C SER A 240 -24.66 9.13 -3.92
N LYS A 241 -25.31 10.01 -4.68
CA LYS A 241 -25.69 11.34 -4.20
C LYS A 241 -26.77 11.25 -3.11
N TYR A 242 -27.53 10.16 -3.01
CA TYR A 242 -28.57 9.96 -2.01
C TYR A 242 -28.09 9.14 -0.80
N PRO A 243 -28.69 9.32 0.40
CA PRO A 243 -28.38 8.50 1.57
C PRO A 243 -28.65 7.02 1.31
N VAL A 244 -27.67 6.17 1.62
CA VAL A 244 -27.88 4.72 1.58
C VAL A 244 -28.35 4.25 2.94
N LEU A 245 -29.56 3.70 2.97
CA LEU A 245 -30.21 3.24 4.20
C LEU A 245 -29.70 1.86 4.64
N GLU A 246 -29.45 0.98 3.68
CA GLU A 246 -28.98 -0.38 3.92
C GLU A 246 -28.15 -0.88 2.73
N TYR A 247 -27.13 -1.67 3.02
CA TYR A 247 -26.37 -2.41 2.02
C TYR A 247 -25.79 -3.68 2.63
N ASN A 248 -25.53 -4.69 1.80
CA ASN A 248 -24.85 -5.91 2.20
C ASN A 248 -23.67 -6.17 1.23
N ILE A 249 -22.54 -6.60 1.79
CA ILE A 249 -21.35 -7.01 1.04
C ILE A 249 -21.21 -8.52 1.23
N ASN A 250 -21.52 -9.28 0.18
CA ASN A 250 -21.31 -10.71 0.17
C ASN A 250 -19.86 -11.00 -0.26
N TYR A 251 -19.08 -11.58 0.63
CA TYR A 251 -17.76 -12.12 0.31
C TYR A 251 -17.98 -13.51 -0.30
N TYR A 252 -17.57 -13.70 -1.56
CA TYR A 252 -17.50 -15.01 -2.22
C TYR A 252 -16.10 -15.62 -2.06
#